data_AF-A0A349SXH7-F1
#
_entry.id   AF-A0A349SXH7-F1
#
_cell.length_a   1.000
_cell.length_b   1.000
_cell.length_c   1.000
_cell.angle_alpha   90.00
_cell.angle_beta   90.00
_cell.angle_gamma   90.00
#
_symmetry.space_group_name_H-M   'P 1'
#
loop_
_entity.id
_entity.type
_entity.pdbx_description
1 polymer ?
#
loop_
_entity_poly.entity_id
_entity_poly.type
_entity_poly.pdbx_seq_one_letter_code
_entity_poly.pdbx_strand_id
1 'polypeptide(L)'
;MDQDRKLLKDRKILRKIDYNLALHSRFFMAANLLIFFFIASIGEYYVRYPELTLSWGTALLLFSAPAFYLCIRFDPSYGAGPARWRNMFIGLQIVIALSMGLFCALVILQDKLSVNGFLLSLYMVGSSAINNVEWSPYNQRNAVKLFSNLAPAIVAYSVLADINGLTIAVGMFVLLVMLLRQSRILFIRHWDNVRVHHELHIQARDLAHAASEANSASQFKTEFLSNI
;
A
#
# COMPACT_ATOMS: atom_id res chain seq x y z
N MET A 1 -18.47 4.84 -16.59
CA MET A 1 -18.73 5.62 -15.37
C MET A 1 -19.74 4.97 -14.41
N ASP A 2 -20.97 4.64 -14.83
CA ASP A 2 -21.94 4.02 -13.89
C ASP A 2 -21.63 2.56 -13.54
N GLN A 3 -21.06 1.81 -14.48
CA GLN A 3 -20.60 0.43 -14.25
C GLN A 3 -19.37 0.37 -13.33
N ASP A 4 -18.49 1.39 -13.41
CA ASP A 4 -17.34 1.55 -12.51
C ASP A 4 -17.79 1.80 -11.07
N ARG A 5 -18.84 2.61 -10.88
CA ARG A 5 -19.47 2.84 -9.57
C ARG A 5 -20.10 1.58 -8.99
N LYS A 6 -20.58 0.64 -9.82
CA LYS A 6 -21.13 -0.64 -9.35
C LYS A 6 -20.03 -1.60 -8.89
N LEU A 7 -18.93 -1.71 -9.64
CA LEU A 7 -17.77 -2.53 -9.25
C LEU A 7 -17.09 -2.01 -7.97
N LEU A 8 -16.95 -0.69 -7.84
CA LEU A 8 -16.47 -0.02 -6.62
C LEU A 8 -17.37 -0.24 -5.40
N LYS A 9 -18.60 -0.72 -5.60
CA LYS A 9 -19.57 -1.04 -4.53
C LYS A 9 -19.67 -2.54 -4.25
N ASP A 10 -19.00 -3.40 -5.02
CA ASP A 10 -18.99 -4.83 -4.73
C ASP A 10 -18.17 -5.09 -3.46
N ARG A 11 -18.89 -5.48 -2.41
CA ARG A 11 -18.33 -5.75 -1.08
C ARG A 11 -17.33 -6.91 -1.11
N LYS A 12 -17.48 -7.89 -2.01
CA LYS A 12 -16.58 -9.05 -2.10
C LYS A 12 -15.22 -8.64 -2.67
N ILE A 13 -15.23 -7.86 -3.75
CA ILE A 13 -14.01 -7.33 -4.38
C ILE A 13 -13.26 -6.43 -3.39
N LEU A 14 -13.98 -5.49 -2.76
CA LEU A 14 -13.40 -4.58 -1.78
C LEU A 14 -12.83 -5.32 -0.56
N ARG A 15 -13.51 -6.34 -0.03
CA ARG A 15 -12.98 -7.15 1.08
C ARG A 15 -11.68 -7.84 0.70
N LYS A 16 -11.58 -8.41 -0.51
CA LYS A 16 -10.37 -9.07 -0.99
C LYS A 16 -9.21 -8.08 -1.13
N ILE A 17 -9.47 -6.89 -1.67
CA ILE A 17 -8.49 -5.79 -1.76
C ILE A 17 -8.00 -5.40 -0.37
N ASP A 18 -8.91 -5.10 0.54
CA ASP A 18 -8.59 -4.65 1.90
C ASP A 18 -7.85 -5.73 2.71
N TYR A 19 -8.20 -7.01 2.50
CA TYR A 19 -7.52 -8.15 3.13
C TYR A 19 -6.07 -8.29 2.64
N ASN A 20 -5.86 -8.24 1.31
CA ASN A 20 -4.50 -8.30 0.73
C ASN A 20 -3.64 -7.14 1.23
N LEU A 21 -4.23 -5.93 1.29
CA LEU A 21 -3.56 -4.75 1.82
C LEU A 21 -3.16 -4.94 3.29
N ALA A 22 -4.05 -5.49 4.12
CA ALA A 22 -3.75 -5.80 5.51
C ALA A 22 -2.63 -6.84 5.64
N LEU A 23 -2.65 -7.90 4.82
CA LEU A 23 -1.67 -8.96 4.84
C LEU A 23 -0.26 -8.44 4.52
N HIS A 24 -0.10 -7.72 3.41
CA HIS A 24 1.20 -7.20 3.00
C HIS A 24 1.72 -6.11 3.95
N SER A 25 0.82 -5.32 4.54
CA SER A 25 1.22 -4.28 5.47
C SER A 25 1.87 -4.82 6.75
N ARG A 26 1.61 -6.06 7.16
CA ARG A 26 2.28 -6.70 8.31
C ARG A 26 3.79 -6.77 8.11
N PHE A 27 4.23 -7.11 6.90
CA PHE A 27 5.65 -7.19 6.56
C PHE A 27 6.30 -5.80 6.52
N PHE A 28 5.58 -4.78 6.03
CA PHE A 28 6.07 -3.40 6.05
C PHE A 28 6.26 -2.83 7.45
N MET A 29 5.36 -3.15 8.39
CA MET A 29 5.52 -2.73 9.78
C MET A 29 6.76 -3.37 10.40
N ALA A 30 6.98 -4.66 10.16
CA ALA A 30 8.20 -5.34 10.61
C ALA A 30 9.44 -4.72 9.97
N ALA A 31 9.42 -4.44 8.67
CA ALA A 31 10.53 -3.80 7.96
C ALA A 31 10.86 -2.40 8.52
N ASN A 32 9.84 -1.58 8.83
CA ASN A 32 10.02 -0.27 9.48
C ASN A 32 10.70 -0.39 10.84
N LEU A 33 10.31 -1.36 11.66
CA LEU A 33 10.93 -1.61 12.95
C LEU A 33 12.36 -2.11 12.79
N LEU A 34 12.61 -3.03 11.85
CA LEU A 34 13.94 -3.57 11.59
C LEU A 34 14.92 -2.50 11.10
N ILE A 35 14.51 -1.65 10.15
CA ILE A 35 15.38 -0.57 9.66
C ILE A 35 15.62 0.46 10.76
N PHE A 36 14.61 0.76 11.59
CA PHE A 36 14.79 1.63 12.75
C PHE A 36 15.82 1.05 13.73
N PHE A 37 15.69 -0.22 14.11
CA PHE A 37 16.65 -0.87 15.01
C PHE A 37 18.04 -0.94 14.41
N PHE A 38 18.17 -1.25 13.13
CA PHE A 38 19.44 -1.29 12.42
C PHE A 38 20.16 0.06 12.47
N ILE A 39 19.46 1.15 12.14
CA ILE A 39 20.02 2.51 12.20
C ILE A 39 20.31 2.91 13.65
N ALA A 40 19.41 2.58 14.58
CA ALA A 40 19.59 2.86 15.99
C ALA A 40 20.88 2.21 16.53
N SER A 41 21.09 0.92 16.24
CA SER A 41 22.23 0.14 16.76
C SER A 41 23.53 0.44 16.02
N ILE A 42 23.55 0.31 14.70
CA ILE A 42 24.79 0.42 13.90
C ILE A 42 25.19 1.88 13.73
N GLY A 43 24.21 2.78 13.64
CA GLY A 43 24.47 4.22 13.63
C GLY A 43 24.81 4.78 15.01
N GLU A 44 24.83 3.96 16.07
CA GLU A 44 25.09 4.36 17.46
C GLU A 44 24.15 5.47 17.98
N TYR A 45 22.98 5.62 17.35
CA TYR A 45 21.99 6.64 17.72
C TYR A 45 21.47 6.45 19.13
N TYR A 46 21.43 5.21 19.62
CA TYR A 46 21.05 4.91 21.01
C TYR A 46 22.03 5.51 22.05
N VAL A 47 23.29 5.71 21.68
CA VAL A 47 24.31 6.33 22.54
C VAL A 47 24.36 7.83 22.33
N ARG A 48 24.41 8.27 21.07
CA ARG A 48 24.61 9.69 20.72
C ARG A 48 23.36 10.53 20.95
N TYR A 49 22.18 9.97 20.68
CA TYR A 49 20.89 10.64 20.76
C TYR A 49 19.84 9.75 21.45
N PRO A 50 19.99 9.48 22.76
CA PRO A 50 19.14 8.54 23.48
C PRO A 50 17.67 9.01 23.54
N GLU A 51 17.43 10.30 23.71
CA GLU A 51 16.09 10.88 23.75
C GLU A 51 15.36 10.74 22.41
N LEU A 52 16.07 10.99 21.30
CA LEU A 52 15.53 10.83 19.95
C LEU A 52 15.20 9.36 19.68
N THR A 53 16.14 8.46 19.99
CA THR A 53 15.94 7.02 19.80
C THR A 53 14.74 6.50 20.62
N LEU A 54 14.63 6.91 21.88
CA LEU A 54 13.51 6.48 22.74
C LEU A 54 12.17 7.05 22.26
N SER A 55 12.12 8.34 21.95
CA SER A 55 10.89 9.00 21.49
C SER A 55 10.40 8.44 20.16
N TRP A 56 11.29 8.24 19.18
CA TRP A 56 10.92 7.69 17.88
C TRP A 56 10.60 6.21 17.94
N GLY A 57 11.34 5.42 18.73
CA GLY A 57 11.01 4.02 18.96
C GLY A 57 9.63 3.86 19.57
N THR A 58 9.29 4.70 20.56
CA THR A 58 7.97 4.71 21.19
C THR A 58 6.88 5.14 20.20
N ALA A 59 7.11 6.20 19.42
CA ALA A 59 6.16 6.68 18.42
C ALA A 59 5.88 5.61 17.34
N LEU A 60 6.92 4.97 16.83
CA LEU A 60 6.78 3.89 15.84
C LEU A 60 5.98 2.71 16.40
N LEU A 61 6.24 2.29 17.64
CA LEU A 61 5.45 1.24 18.28
C LEU A 61 4.00 1.66 18.51
N LEU A 62 3.77 2.89 18.99
CA LEU A 62 2.45 3.42 19.29
C LEU A 62 1.57 3.52 18.05
N PHE A 63 2.13 3.86 16.88
CA PHE A 63 1.38 3.90 15.63
C PHE A 63 1.28 2.52 14.95
N SER A 64 2.32 1.69 15.06
CA SER A 64 2.34 0.37 14.41
C SER A 64 1.47 -0.65 15.14
N ALA A 65 1.37 -0.61 16.47
CA ALA A 65 0.61 -1.60 17.24
C ALA A 65 -0.89 -1.59 16.93
N PRO A 66 -1.61 -0.44 16.89
CA PRO A 66 -3.01 -0.40 16.47
C PRO A 66 -3.19 -0.87 15.01
N ALA A 67 -2.28 -0.51 14.13
CA ALA A 67 -2.34 -0.92 12.72
C ALA A 67 -2.14 -2.44 12.58
N PHE A 68 -1.20 -3.01 13.33
CA PHE A 68 -0.95 -4.44 13.39
C PHE A 68 -2.13 -5.21 13.99
N TYR A 69 -2.75 -4.67 15.05
CA TYR A 69 -3.97 -5.21 15.64
C TYR A 69 -5.10 -5.30 14.61
N LEU A 70 -5.31 -4.25 13.80
CA LEU A 70 -6.30 -4.26 12.72
C LEU A 70 -6.00 -5.29 11.64
N CYS A 71 -4.71 -5.54 11.37
CA CYS A 71 -4.30 -6.57 10.42
C CYS A 71 -4.60 -7.99 10.94
N ILE A 72 -4.28 -8.28 12.21
CA ILE A 72 -4.53 -9.62 12.79
C ILE A 72 -6.02 -9.87 12.94
N ARG A 73 -6.75 -8.91 13.50
CA ARG A 73 -8.20 -9.00 13.72
C ARG A 73 -9.00 -8.51 12.51
N PHE A 74 -8.53 -8.82 11.31
CA PHE A 74 -9.18 -8.35 10.08
C PHE A 74 -10.65 -8.76 10.02
N ASP A 75 -10.98 -10.05 10.12
CA ASP A 75 -12.36 -10.52 9.96
C ASP A 75 -13.37 -9.88 10.95
N PRO A 76 -13.14 -9.90 12.28
CA PRO A 76 -14.07 -9.27 13.21
C PRO A 76 -14.11 -7.75 13.10
N SER A 77 -12.96 -7.09 12.86
CA SER A 77 -12.90 -5.63 12.77
C SER A 77 -13.48 -5.09 11.47
N TYR A 78 -13.28 -5.82 10.37
CA TYR A 78 -13.81 -5.47 9.05
C TYR A 78 -15.31 -5.76 8.98
N GLY A 79 -15.77 -6.87 9.55
CA GLY A 79 -17.18 -7.25 9.60
C GLY A 79 -18.06 -6.22 10.32
N ALA A 80 -17.55 -5.59 11.38
CA ALA A 80 -18.26 -4.55 12.14
C ALA A 80 -18.44 -3.22 11.37
N GLY A 81 -17.65 -2.97 10.32
CA GLY A 81 -17.75 -1.73 9.56
C GLY A 81 -16.62 -1.54 8.54
N PRO A 82 -16.76 -2.04 7.29
CA PRO A 82 -15.71 -2.01 6.28
C PRO A 82 -15.15 -0.61 5.99
N ALA A 83 -16.04 0.38 5.87
CA ALA A 83 -15.64 1.76 5.59
C ALA A 83 -14.86 2.40 6.76
N ARG A 84 -15.28 2.11 8.00
CA ARG A 84 -14.61 2.58 9.21
C ARG A 84 -13.24 1.95 9.35
N TRP A 85 -13.15 0.61 9.17
CA TRP A 85 -11.88 -0.11 9.19
C TRP A 85 -10.91 0.47 8.16
N ARG A 86 -11.36 0.68 6.92
CA ARG A 86 -10.52 1.23 5.84
C ARG A 86 -10.01 2.63 6.14
N ASN A 87 -10.88 3.52 6.63
CA ASN A 87 -10.46 4.89 6.94
C ASN A 87 -9.47 4.93 8.11
N MET A 88 -9.71 4.15 9.16
CA MET A 88 -8.81 4.08 10.32
C MET A 88 -7.47 3.45 9.95
N PHE A 89 -7.51 2.31 9.23
CA PHE A 89 -6.31 1.62 8.78
C PHE A 89 -5.46 2.50 7.88
N ILE A 90 -6.07 3.13 6.86
CA ILE A 90 -5.33 4.00 5.96
C ILE A 90 -4.79 5.24 6.66
N GLY A 91 -5.56 5.84 7.57
CA GLY A 91 -5.09 6.95 8.40
C GLY A 91 -3.83 6.58 9.19
N LEU A 92 -3.84 5.43 9.87
CA LEU A 92 -2.67 4.92 10.61
C LEU A 92 -1.48 4.70 9.68
N GLN A 93 -1.68 4.14 8.49
CA GLN A 93 -0.59 3.91 7.52
C GLN A 93 0.04 5.20 7.02
N ILE A 94 -0.75 6.27 6.84
CA ILE A 94 -0.25 7.59 6.46
C ILE A 94 0.56 8.19 7.62
N VAL A 95 0.08 8.07 8.86
CA VAL A 95 0.82 8.53 10.06
C VAL A 95 2.15 7.78 10.22
N ILE A 96 2.15 6.46 10.03
CA ILE A 96 3.39 5.64 10.06
C ILE A 96 4.35 6.08 8.95
N ALA A 97 3.86 6.30 7.72
CA ALA A 97 4.68 6.77 6.62
C ALA A 97 5.26 8.17 6.88
N LEU A 98 4.46 9.09 7.43
CA LEU A 98 4.93 10.41 7.85
C LEU A 98 5.99 10.30 8.95
N SER A 99 5.77 9.45 9.94
CA SER A 99 6.73 9.21 11.04
C SER A 99 8.07 8.71 10.51
N MET A 100 8.07 7.79 9.55
CA MET A 100 9.29 7.31 8.89
C MET A 100 9.94 8.39 8.03
N GLY A 101 9.16 9.19 7.32
CA GLY A 101 9.63 10.36 6.58
C GLY A 101 10.36 11.35 7.47
N LEU A 102 9.74 11.72 8.60
CA LEU A 102 10.32 12.61 9.60
C LEU A 102 11.55 12.01 10.27
N PHE A 103 11.55 10.70 10.57
CA PHE A 103 12.75 10.03 11.09
C PHE A 103 13.93 10.15 10.13
N CYS A 104 13.70 9.86 8.85
CA CYS A 104 14.71 9.99 7.81
C CYS A 104 15.22 11.43 7.71
N ALA A 105 14.31 12.41 7.71
CA ALA A 105 14.67 13.82 7.71
C ALA A 105 15.54 14.22 8.90
N LEU A 106 15.22 13.74 10.11
CA LEU A 106 16.01 14.02 11.31
C LEU A 106 17.41 13.43 11.21
N VAL A 107 17.55 12.18 10.79
CA VAL A 107 18.86 11.53 10.59
C VAL A 107 19.70 12.32 9.57
N ILE A 108 19.09 12.75 8.46
CA ILE A 108 19.76 13.57 7.43
C ILE A 108 20.22 14.92 8.02
N LEU A 109 19.39 15.58 8.83
CA LEU A 109 19.75 16.88 9.41
C LEU A 109 20.85 16.76 10.47
N GLN A 110 20.89 15.66 11.23
CA GLN A 110 21.90 15.44 12.27
C GLN A 110 23.24 14.97 11.70
N ASP A 111 23.22 13.95 10.83
CA ASP A 111 24.43 13.32 10.31
C ASP A 111 24.82 13.80 8.90
N LYS A 112 24.06 14.74 8.32
CA LYS A 112 24.26 15.26 6.96
C LYS A 112 24.22 14.12 5.92
N LEU A 113 25.25 14.02 5.08
CA LEU A 113 25.39 13.02 4.04
C LEU A 113 26.09 11.76 4.57
N SER A 114 25.47 11.11 5.54
CA SER A 114 25.99 9.87 6.12
C SER A 114 25.44 8.61 5.43
N VAL A 115 26.13 7.49 5.68
CA VAL A 115 25.67 6.16 5.25
C VAL A 115 24.28 5.85 5.80
N ASN A 116 23.97 6.26 7.04
CA ASN A 116 22.65 6.06 7.65
C ASN A 116 21.55 6.84 6.90
N GLY A 117 21.81 8.11 6.57
CA GLY A 117 20.88 8.92 5.78
C GLY A 117 20.65 8.36 4.37
N PHE A 118 21.71 7.85 3.74
CA PHE A 118 21.62 7.17 2.45
C PHE A 118 20.80 5.87 2.52
N LEU A 119 21.08 5.00 3.50
CA LEU A 119 20.35 3.74 3.70
C LEU A 119 18.87 3.96 3.97
N LEU A 120 18.54 4.95 4.81
CA LEU A 120 17.15 5.33 5.04
C LEU A 120 16.49 5.87 3.77
N SER A 121 17.16 6.75 3.03
CA SER A 121 16.62 7.27 1.77
C SER A 121 16.36 6.15 0.75
N LEU A 122 17.28 5.20 0.65
CA LEU A 122 17.12 4.01 -0.20
C LEU A 122 15.93 3.15 0.24
N TYR A 123 15.81 2.89 1.54
CA TYR A 123 14.67 2.18 2.12
C TYR A 123 13.34 2.90 1.82
N MET A 124 13.32 4.22 1.94
CA MET A 124 12.12 5.04 1.72
C MET A 124 11.67 5.01 0.25
N VAL A 125 12.61 5.07 -0.69
CA VAL A 125 12.31 4.92 -2.13
C VAL A 125 11.84 3.50 -2.44
N GLY A 126 12.55 2.48 -1.95
CA GLY A 126 12.19 1.08 -2.21
C GLY A 126 10.82 0.69 -1.64
N SER A 127 10.55 1.06 -0.38
CA SER A 127 9.24 0.84 0.24
C SER A 127 8.12 1.59 -0.47
N SER A 128 8.38 2.82 -0.96
CA SER A 128 7.41 3.59 -1.75
C SER A 128 7.07 2.91 -3.09
N ALA A 129 8.06 2.32 -3.76
CA ALA A 129 7.85 1.60 -5.01
C ALA A 129 6.98 0.34 -4.84
N ILE A 130 7.20 -0.43 -3.77
CA ILE A 130 6.36 -1.61 -3.48
C ILE A 130 4.95 -1.16 -3.04
N ASN A 131 4.85 -0.10 -2.23
CA ASN A 131 3.56 0.45 -1.82
C ASN A 131 2.68 0.85 -3.02
N ASN A 132 3.25 1.32 -4.13
CA ASN A 132 2.50 1.64 -5.34
C ASN A 132 1.72 0.46 -5.92
N VAL A 133 2.24 -0.76 -5.80
CA VAL A 133 1.56 -1.97 -6.27
C VAL A 133 0.41 -2.31 -5.32
N GLU A 134 0.70 -2.34 -4.02
CA GLU A 134 -0.26 -2.75 -2.99
C GLU A 134 -1.42 -1.76 -2.82
N TRP A 135 -1.11 -0.48 -2.95
CA TRP A 135 -2.08 0.61 -2.83
C TRP A 135 -2.67 1.03 -4.18
N SER A 136 -2.40 0.27 -5.24
CA SER A 136 -2.94 0.52 -6.57
C SER A 136 -4.46 0.77 -6.60
N PRO A 137 -5.31 0.13 -5.76
CA PRO A 137 -6.75 0.41 -5.77
C PRO A 137 -7.15 1.79 -5.22
N TYR A 138 -6.25 2.47 -4.50
CA TYR A 138 -6.53 3.70 -3.75
C TYR A 138 -5.60 4.86 -4.12
N ASN A 139 -5.59 5.26 -5.40
CA ASN A 139 -4.63 6.25 -5.93
C ASN A 139 -4.47 7.53 -5.09
N GLN A 140 -5.57 8.21 -4.74
CA GLN A 140 -5.50 9.46 -3.97
C GLN A 140 -4.90 9.25 -2.58
N ARG A 141 -5.26 8.17 -1.90
CA ARG A 141 -4.75 7.85 -0.56
C ARG A 141 -3.29 7.41 -0.63
N ASN A 142 -2.92 6.67 -1.68
CA ASN A 142 -1.54 6.32 -1.95
C ASN A 142 -0.67 7.55 -2.22
N ALA A 143 -1.16 8.51 -3.00
CA ALA A 143 -0.45 9.75 -3.29
C ALA A 143 -0.15 10.54 -2.01
N VAL A 144 -1.12 10.65 -1.09
CA VAL A 144 -0.91 11.26 0.23
C VAL A 144 0.16 10.49 1.00
N LYS A 145 0.07 9.16 1.05
CA LYS A 145 1.06 8.31 1.74
C LYS A 145 2.48 8.50 1.18
N LEU A 146 2.64 8.47 -0.15
CA LEU A 146 3.92 8.69 -0.83
C LEU A 146 4.51 10.06 -0.49
N PHE A 147 3.68 11.09 -0.54
CA PHE A 147 4.10 12.45 -0.20
C PHE A 147 4.53 12.55 1.26
N SER A 148 3.74 12.02 2.19
CA SER A 148 4.09 11.96 3.62
C SER A 148 5.40 11.22 3.89
N ASN A 149 5.69 10.17 3.10
CA ASN A 149 6.90 9.37 3.24
C ASN A 149 8.15 10.12 2.73
N LEU A 150 8.10 10.68 1.51
CA LEU A 150 9.29 11.20 0.83
C LEU A 150 9.49 12.71 1.00
N ALA A 151 8.43 13.50 1.16
CA ALA A 151 8.54 14.96 1.22
C ALA A 151 9.43 15.44 2.38
N PRO A 152 9.34 14.89 3.62
CA PRO A 152 10.22 15.34 4.70
C PRO A 152 11.71 15.14 4.39
N ALA A 153 12.08 14.01 3.78
CA ALA A 153 13.47 13.73 3.40
C ALA A 153 13.97 14.66 2.29
N ILE A 154 13.13 14.94 1.28
CA ILE A 154 13.43 15.92 0.22
C ILE A 154 13.71 17.30 0.84
N VAL A 155 12.85 17.74 1.76
CA VAL A 155 13.03 19.02 2.46
C VAL A 155 14.32 19.03 3.27
N ALA A 156 14.63 17.95 4.01
CA ALA A 156 15.87 17.85 4.79
C ALA A 156 17.13 18.00 3.93
N TYR A 157 17.17 17.31 2.78
CA TYR A 157 18.29 17.43 1.85
C TYR A 157 18.39 18.83 1.22
N SER A 158 17.26 19.50 0.97
CA SER A 158 17.25 20.89 0.49
C SER A 158 17.74 21.88 1.55
N VAL A 159 17.39 21.67 2.83
CA VAL A 159 17.77 22.55 3.94
C VAL A 159 19.28 22.48 4.24
N LEU A 160 19.93 21.35 3.98
CA LEU A 160 21.39 21.20 4.08
C LEU A 160 22.16 22.21 3.21
N ALA A 161 21.56 22.69 2.11
CA ALA A 161 22.12 23.68 1.18
C ALA A 161 23.52 23.34 0.60
N ASP A 162 23.96 22.09 0.71
CA ASP A 162 25.14 21.55 0.04
C ASP A 162 24.80 21.10 -1.38
N ILE A 163 25.73 21.22 -2.33
CA ILE A 163 25.53 20.85 -3.74
C ILE A 163 25.17 19.37 -3.87
N ASN A 164 25.78 18.52 -3.05
CA ASN A 164 25.49 17.08 -3.01
C ASN A 164 24.08 16.83 -2.44
N GLY A 165 23.73 17.53 -1.35
CA GLY A 165 22.39 17.46 -0.75
C GLY A 165 21.30 17.90 -1.72
N LEU A 166 21.49 19.03 -2.41
CA LEU A 166 20.57 19.53 -3.43
C LEU A 166 20.42 18.56 -4.60
N THR A 167 21.52 17.93 -5.04
CA THR A 167 21.48 16.91 -6.10
C THR A 167 20.61 15.73 -5.69
N ILE A 168 20.75 15.23 -4.46
CA ILE A 168 19.92 14.14 -3.92
C ILE A 168 18.47 14.60 -3.79
N ALA A 169 18.21 15.82 -3.30
CA ALA A 169 16.87 16.37 -3.16
C ALA A 169 16.14 16.43 -4.50
N VAL A 170 16.80 16.93 -5.56
CA VAL A 170 16.27 16.96 -6.92
C VAL A 170 16.01 15.54 -7.43
N GLY A 171 16.95 14.62 -7.22
CA GLY A 171 16.77 13.21 -7.60
C GLY A 171 15.56 12.56 -6.92
N MET A 172 15.41 12.75 -5.60
CA MET A 172 14.28 12.24 -4.83
C MET A 172 12.95 12.92 -5.24
N PHE A 173 12.98 14.20 -5.59
CA PHE A 173 11.81 14.90 -6.10
C PHE A 173 11.35 14.34 -7.46
N VAL A 174 12.28 14.11 -8.38
CA VAL A 174 11.98 13.44 -9.66
C VAL A 174 11.41 12.05 -9.42
N LEU A 175 12.00 11.27 -8.52
CA LEU A 175 11.48 9.94 -8.14
C LEU A 175 10.08 10.03 -7.55
N LEU A 176 9.79 10.99 -6.68
CA LEU A 176 8.44 11.20 -6.13
C LEU A 176 7.43 11.48 -7.26
N VAL A 177 7.75 12.35 -8.21
CA VAL A 177 6.88 12.63 -9.37
C VAL A 177 6.66 11.38 -10.21
N MET A 178 7.72 10.61 -10.47
CA MET A 178 7.62 9.34 -11.20
C MET A 178 6.76 8.31 -10.47
N LEU A 179 6.91 8.17 -9.15
CA LEU A 179 6.11 7.27 -8.31
C LEU A 179 4.63 7.69 -8.27
N LEU A 180 4.34 8.99 -8.20
CA LEU A 180 2.97 9.50 -8.27
C LEU A 180 2.32 9.19 -9.63
N ARG A 181 3.08 9.37 -10.72
CA ARG A 181 2.62 8.99 -12.06
C ARG A 181 2.40 7.48 -12.17
N GLN A 182 3.31 6.67 -11.63
CA GLN A 182 3.20 5.21 -11.61
C GLN A 182 1.97 4.75 -10.83
N SER A 183 1.69 5.34 -9.66
CA SER A 183 0.49 5.07 -8.86
C SER A 183 -0.79 5.26 -9.67
N ARG A 184 -0.89 6.35 -10.45
CA ARG A 184 -2.06 6.61 -11.30
C ARG A 184 -2.21 5.55 -12.39
N ILE A 185 -1.12 5.15 -13.04
CA ILE A 185 -1.14 4.12 -14.09
C ILE A 185 -1.56 2.77 -13.51
N LEU A 186 -0.99 2.39 -12.36
CA LEU A 186 -1.32 1.13 -11.68
C LEU A 186 -2.78 1.09 -11.21
N PHE A 187 -3.32 2.22 -10.74
CA PHE A 187 -4.74 2.33 -10.40
C PHE A 187 -5.66 2.03 -11.60
N ILE A 188 -5.38 2.65 -12.76
CA ILE A 188 -6.18 2.42 -13.96
C ILE A 188 -6.08 0.94 -14.37
N ARG A 189 -4.86 0.40 -14.45
CA ARG A 189 -4.63 -1.01 -14.80
C ARG A 189 -5.30 -1.99 -13.84
N HIS A 190 -5.26 -1.70 -12.53
CA HIS A 190 -5.90 -2.53 -11.52
C HIS A 190 -7.40 -2.67 -11.79
N TRP A 191 -8.08 -1.53 -11.96
CA TRP A 191 -9.53 -1.52 -12.16
C TRP A 191 -9.97 -2.04 -13.54
N ASP A 192 -9.17 -1.80 -14.58
CA ASP A 192 -9.41 -2.41 -15.89
C ASP A 192 -9.29 -3.94 -15.82
N ASN A 193 -8.28 -4.46 -15.12
CA ASN A 193 -8.11 -5.91 -14.95
C ASN A 193 -9.26 -6.54 -14.14
N VAL A 194 -9.68 -5.88 -13.05
CA VAL A 194 -10.86 -6.31 -12.27
C VAL A 194 -12.12 -6.35 -13.15
N ARG A 195 -12.30 -5.36 -14.04
CA ARG A 195 -13.45 -5.31 -14.96
C ARG A 195 -13.41 -6.47 -15.95
N VAL A 196 -12.28 -6.68 -16.63
CA VAL A 196 -12.11 -7.75 -17.63
C VAL A 196 -12.35 -9.12 -16.99
N HIS A 197 -11.78 -9.40 -15.82
CA HIS A 197 -12.04 -10.65 -15.13
C HIS A 197 -13.50 -10.82 -14.74
N HIS A 198 -14.17 -9.75 -14.30
CA HIS A 198 -15.58 -9.82 -13.96
C HIS A 198 -16.47 -10.12 -15.18
N GLU A 199 -16.22 -9.47 -16.31
CA GLU A 199 -16.94 -9.70 -17.56
C GLU A 199 -16.71 -11.12 -18.09
N LEU A 200 -15.47 -11.61 -18.05
CA LEU A 200 -15.15 -12.99 -18.43
C LEU A 200 -15.88 -14.01 -17.54
N HIS A 201 -15.98 -13.77 -16.23
CA HIS A 201 -16.74 -14.65 -15.34
C HIS A 201 -18.23 -14.66 -15.65
N ILE A 202 -18.82 -13.52 -16.01
CA ILE A 202 -20.23 -13.44 -16.42
C ILE A 202 -20.43 -14.22 -17.73
N GLN A 203 -19.62 -13.95 -18.75
CA GLN A 203 -19.71 -14.63 -20.04
C GLN A 203 -19.51 -16.14 -19.92
N ALA A 204 -18.54 -16.59 -19.12
CA ALA A 204 -18.30 -18.01 -18.87
C ALA A 204 -19.50 -18.67 -18.18
N ARG A 205 -20.14 -17.98 -17.24
CA ARG A 205 -21.35 -18.47 -16.57
C ARG A 205 -22.53 -18.55 -17.54
N ASP A 206 -22.74 -17.54 -18.35
CA ASP A 206 -23.85 -17.49 -19.30
C ASP A 206 -23.68 -18.55 -20.40
N LEU A 207 -22.45 -18.77 -20.87
CA LEU A 207 -22.09 -19.87 -21.77
C LEU A 207 -22.33 -21.24 -21.14
N ALA A 208 -21.97 -21.42 -19.86
CA ALA A 208 -22.22 -22.67 -19.14
C ALA A 208 -23.72 -22.95 -18.96
N HIS A 209 -24.53 -21.91 -18.70
CA HIS A 209 -25.98 -22.04 -18.66
C HIS A 209 -26.56 -22.41 -20.04
N ALA A 210 -26.16 -21.70 -21.09
CA ALA A 210 -26.62 -21.99 -22.46
C ALA A 210 -26.25 -23.42 -22.90
N ALA A 211 -25.04 -23.87 -22.56
CA ALA A 211 -24.60 -25.25 -22.82
C ALA A 211 -25.43 -26.28 -22.03
N SER A 212 -25.74 -26.01 -20.76
CA SER A 212 -26.58 -26.88 -19.94
C SER A 212 -28.01 -26.97 -20.48
N GLU A 213 -28.59 -25.84 -20.90
CA GLU A 213 -29.92 -25.78 -21.50
C GLU A 213 -29.95 -26.56 -22.82
N ALA A 214 -28.97 -26.34 -23.71
CA ALA A 214 -28.84 -27.08 -24.97
C ALA A 214 -28.69 -28.59 -24.75
N ASN A 215 -27.95 -29.01 -23.72
CA ASN A 215 -27.78 -30.42 -23.38
C ASN A 215 -29.10 -31.03 -22.86
N SER A 216 -29.82 -30.32 -21.98
CA SER A 216 -31.12 -30.77 -21.48
C SER A 216 -32.18 -30.86 -22.59
N ALA A 217 -32.20 -29.92 -23.53
CA ALA A 217 -33.07 -29.96 -24.70
C ALA A 217 -32.73 -31.14 -25.63
N SER A 218 -31.44 -31.46 -25.78
CA SER A 218 -30.99 -32.61 -26.56
C SER A 218 -31.40 -33.93 -25.91
N GLN A 219 -31.24 -34.07 -24.59
CA GLN A 219 -31.69 -35.24 -23.83
C GLN A 219 -33.20 -35.44 -23.94
N PHE A 220 -33.99 -34.38 -23.78
CA PHE A 220 -35.45 -34.44 -23.95
C PHE A 220 -35.84 -34.91 -25.35
N LYS A 221 -35.16 -34.41 -26.39
CA LYS A 221 -35.38 -34.85 -27.77
C LYS A 221 -35.03 -36.33 -27.95
N THR A 222 -33.94 -36.80 -27.37
CA THR A 222 -33.54 -38.22 -27.44
C THR A 222 -34.55 -39.11 -26.72
N GLU A 223 -35.00 -38.72 -25.53
CA GLU A 223 -36.00 -39.46 -24.76
C GLU A 223 -37.34 -39.53 -25.51
N PHE A 224 -37.80 -38.42 -26.09
CA PHE A 224 -39.00 -38.39 -26.93
C PHE A 224 -38.89 -39.32 -28.14
N LEU A 225 -37.75 -39.29 -28.85
CA LEU A 225 -37.52 -40.16 -30.01
C LEU A 225 -37.37 -41.64 -29.64
N SER A 226 -36.95 -41.97 -28.42
CA SER A 226 -36.83 -43.36 -27.95
C SER A 226 -38.15 -43.99 -27.49
N ASN A 227 -39.18 -43.17 -27.23
CA ASN A 227 -40.50 -43.59 -26.74
C ASN A 227 -41.58 -43.64 -27.84
N ILE A 228 -41.16 -43.50 -29.11
CA ILE A 228 -41.99 -43.70 -30.32
C ILE A 228 -41.53 -45.00 -30.99
#